data_AF-A0A935LLU7-F1
#
_entry.id   AF-A0A935LLU7-F1
#
_cell.length_a   1.000
_cell.length_b   1.000
_cell.length_c   1.000
_cell.angle_alpha   90.00
_cell.angle_beta   90.00
_cell.angle_gamma   90.00
#
_symmetry.space_group_name_H-M   'P 1'
#
loop_
_entity.id
_entity.type
_entity.pdbx_description
1 polymer ?
#
loop_
_entity_poly.entity_id
_entity_poly.type
_entity_poly.pdbx_seq_one_letter_code
_entity_poly.pdbx_strand_id
1 'polypeptide(L)'
;MKIGETAQRLFLLDAWVETDLYTEKERAVLALTEAMTLISNGHVPDHIYKEAVAQLTEKELVAVIMTMVTINGWNRISITTRAALD
;
A
#
# COMPACT_ATOMS: atom_id res chain seq x y z
N MET A 1 1.52 -17.75 10.46
CA MET A 1 1.89 -16.48 9.81
C MET A 1 3.27 -16.63 9.23
N LYS A 2 3.48 -16.20 7.98
CA LYS A 2 4.78 -16.28 7.31
C LYS A 2 5.49 -14.93 7.45
N ILE A 3 6.82 -14.91 7.31
CA ILE A 3 7.68 -13.72 7.20
C ILE A 3 7.61 -12.68 8.35
N GLY A 4 7.13 -13.04 9.54
CA GLY A 4 7.19 -12.17 10.73
C GLY A 4 5.97 -11.28 10.98
N GLU A 5 4.92 -11.37 10.15
CA GLU A 5 3.65 -10.68 10.42
C GLU A 5 2.89 -11.26 11.62
N THR A 6 2.06 -10.42 12.25
CA THR A 6 1.21 -10.80 13.39
C THR A 6 -0.28 -10.73 13.03
N ALA A 7 -1.11 -11.53 13.71
CA ALA A 7 -2.53 -11.64 13.37
C ALA A 7 -3.23 -10.33 13.70
N GLN A 8 -2.76 -9.66 14.76
CA GLN A 8 -3.19 -8.34 15.16
C GLN A 8 -2.89 -7.29 14.08
N ARG A 9 -1.67 -7.27 13.53
CA ARG A 9 -1.30 -6.36 12.44
C ARG A 9 -2.07 -6.65 11.15
N LEU A 10 -2.37 -7.92 10.85
CA LEU A 10 -3.20 -8.23 9.69
C LEU A 10 -4.66 -7.80 9.89
N PHE A 11 -5.21 -8.00 11.08
CA PHE A 11 -6.59 -7.67 11.40
C PHE A 11 -6.85 -6.17 11.46
N LEU A 12 -5.84 -5.36 11.81
CA LEU A 12 -5.98 -3.90 11.95
C LEU A 12 -5.45 -3.12 10.72
N LEU A 13 -5.11 -3.80 9.62
CA LEU A 13 -4.53 -3.16 8.44
C LEU A 13 -5.50 -2.20 7.74
N ASP A 14 -6.79 -2.50 7.73
CA ASP A 14 -7.84 -1.63 7.17
C ASP A 14 -8.13 -0.39 8.03
N ALA A 15 -7.69 -0.40 9.28
CA ALA A 15 -7.78 0.70 10.25
C ALA A 15 -6.39 1.18 10.70
N TRP A 16 -5.37 1.08 9.84
CA TRP A 16 -3.97 1.31 10.21
C TRP A 16 -3.67 2.70 10.80
N VAL A 17 -4.48 3.70 10.45
CA VAL A 17 -4.35 5.08 10.98
C VAL A 17 -4.63 5.12 12.49
N GLU A 18 -5.54 4.28 12.98
CA GLU A 18 -6.08 4.26 14.34
C GLU A 18 -5.24 3.43 15.33
N THR A 19 -4.05 2.98 14.92
CA THR A 19 -3.20 2.12 15.73
C THR A 19 -1.71 2.49 15.61
N ASP A 20 -0.95 2.24 16.68
CA ASP A 20 0.50 2.45 16.75
C ASP A 20 1.31 1.22 16.31
N LEU A 21 0.66 0.22 15.70
CA LEU A 21 1.30 -1.03 15.29
C LEU A 21 2.24 -0.90 14.08
N TYR A 22 2.15 0.21 13.35
CA TYR A 22 2.93 0.46 12.14
C TYR A 22 3.91 1.59 12.37
N THR A 23 5.15 1.38 11.94
CA THR A 23 6.22 2.37 11.96
C THR A 23 5.90 3.55 11.03
N GLU A 24 6.55 4.69 11.23
CA GLU A 24 6.41 5.87 10.34
C GLU A 24 6.64 5.52 8.86
N LYS A 25 7.65 4.67 8.58
CA LYS A 25 7.93 4.18 7.24
C LYS A 25 6.77 3.35 6.67
N GLU A 26 6.18 2.46 7.45
CA GLU A 26 5.03 1.67 7.03
C GLU A 26 3.80 2.57 6.82
N ARG A 27 3.53 3.52 7.70
CA ARG A 27 2.44 4.50 7.57
C ARG A 27 2.57 5.31 6.28
N ALA A 28 3.76 5.78 5.94
CA ALA A 28 4.01 6.51 4.69
C ALA A 28 3.75 5.63 3.46
N VAL A 29 4.14 4.35 3.50
CA VAL A 29 3.86 3.38 2.42
C VAL A 29 2.36 3.08 2.31
N LEU A 30 1.65 2.92 3.43
CA LEU A 30 0.20 2.66 3.45
C LEU A 30 -0.57 3.86 2.90
N ALA A 31 -0.23 5.07 3.33
CA ALA A 31 -0.82 6.30 2.81
C ALA A 31 -0.61 6.47 1.30
N LEU A 32 0.60 6.18 0.80
CA LEU A 32 0.87 6.18 -0.64
C LEU A 32 0.07 5.08 -1.36
N THR A 33 -0.10 3.91 -0.74
CA THR A 33 -0.83 2.77 -1.31
C THR A 33 -2.29 3.13 -1.54
N GLU A 34 -2.93 3.75 -0.54
CA GLU A 34 -4.31 4.22 -0.63
C GLU A 34 -4.47 5.28 -1.72
N ALA A 35 -3.62 6.30 -1.72
CA ALA A 35 -3.67 7.39 -2.70
C ALA A 35 -3.48 6.88 -4.14
N MET A 36 -2.54 5.97 -4.37
CA MET A 36 -2.32 5.36 -5.69
C MET A 36 -3.44 4.41 -6.10
N THR A 37 -4.04 3.68 -5.17
CA THR A 37 -5.16 2.78 -5.48
C THR A 37 -6.39 3.57 -5.93
N LEU A 38 -6.59 4.76 -5.35
CA LEU A 38 -7.69 5.68 -5.66
C LEU A 38 -7.33 6.73 -6.72
N ILE A 39 -6.29 6.50 -7.54
CA ILE A 39 -5.80 7.47 -8.55
C ILE A 39 -6.86 7.90 -9.58
N SER A 40 -7.94 7.15 -9.74
CA SER A 40 -9.09 7.57 -10.56
C SER A 40 -9.81 8.80 -10.01
N ASN A 41 -9.67 9.08 -8.71
CA ASN A 41 -10.33 10.19 -8.03
C ASN A 41 -9.48 11.48 -8.07
N GLY A 42 -8.24 11.40 -8.56
CA GLY A 42 -7.33 12.54 -8.65
C GLY A 42 -5.87 12.11 -8.59
N HIS A 43 -4.98 13.11 -8.61
CA HIS A 43 -3.55 12.87 -8.44
C HIS A 43 -3.22 12.47 -7.00
N VAL A 44 -2.12 11.72 -6.81
CA VAL A 44 -1.55 11.50 -5.48
C VAL A 44 -1.19 12.86 -4.87
N PRO A 45 -1.69 13.21 -3.67
CA PRO A 45 -1.37 14.50 -3.06
C PRO A 45 0.14 14.67 -2.81
N ASP A 46 0.68 15.85 -3.12
CA ASP A 46 2.11 16.14 -3.00
C ASP A 46 2.69 15.82 -1.61
N HIS A 47 1.94 16.09 -0.55
CA HIS A 47 2.40 15.83 0.81
C HIS A 47 2.55 14.34 1.11
N ILE A 48 1.68 13.48 0.56
CA ILE A 48 1.76 12.02 0.70
C ILE A 48 3.00 11.50 -0.03
N TYR A 49 3.23 11.98 -1.25
CA TYR A 49 4.41 11.59 -2.03
C TYR A 49 5.71 12.06 -1.35
N LYS A 50 5.75 13.30 -0.85
CA LYS A 50 6.91 13.84 -0.13
C LYS A 50 7.22 13.05 1.14
N GLU A 51 6.21 12.66 1.91
CA GLU A 51 6.42 11.84 3.11
C GLU A 51 6.98 10.45 2.75
N ALA A 52 6.45 9.80 1.70
CA ALA A 52 7.01 8.53 1.23
C ALA A 52 8.48 8.67 0.80
N VAL A 53 8.84 9.74 0.08
CA VAL A 53 10.23 10.06 -0.30
C VAL A 53 11.11 10.29 0.93
N ALA A 54 10.60 10.88 2.01
CA ALA A 54 11.35 11.12 3.23
C ALA A 54 11.68 9.82 4.00
N GLN A 55 10.81 8.79 3.89
CA GLN A 55 10.96 7.51 4.61
C GLN A 55 11.64 6.39 3.79
N LEU A 56 11.76 6.57 2.47
CA LEU A 56 12.23 5.54 1.54
C LEU A 56 13.48 5.99 0.78
N THR A 57 14.41 5.05 0.57
CA THR A 57 15.42 5.23 -0.47
C THR A 57 14.77 5.23 -1.85
N GLU A 58 15.44 5.80 -2.86
CA GLU A 58 14.95 5.81 -4.24
C GLU A 58 14.62 4.39 -4.75
N LYS A 59 15.48 3.41 -4.45
CA LYS A 59 15.28 2.01 -4.82
C LYS A 59 14.04 1.41 -4.15
N GLU A 60 13.83 1.70 -2.87
CA GLU A 60 12.64 1.24 -2.14
C GLU A 60 11.38 1.89 -2.68
N LEU A 61 11.39 3.20 -2.94
CA LEU A 61 10.25 3.92 -3.50
C LEU A 61 9.82 3.34 -4.85
N VAL A 62 10.77 3.10 -5.75
CA VAL A 62 10.49 2.44 -7.05
C VAL A 62 9.92 1.04 -6.83
N ALA A 63 10.51 0.24 -5.95
CA ALA A 63 10.02 -1.11 -5.68
C ALA A 63 8.59 -1.12 -5.10
N VAL A 64 8.29 -0.19 -4.19
CA VAL A 64 6.97 -0.03 -3.58
C VAL A 64 5.93 0.39 -4.62
N ILE A 65 6.23 1.39 -5.45
CA ILE A 65 5.36 1.83 -6.56
C ILE A 65 5.08 0.67 -7.52
N MET A 66 6.12 -0.08 -7.92
CA MET A 66 5.96 -1.24 -8.80
C MET A 66 5.08 -2.32 -8.16
N THR A 67 5.18 -2.51 -6.83
CA THR A 67 4.35 -3.46 -6.09
C THR A 67 2.89 -3.02 -6.09
N MET A 68 2.63 -1.74 -5.83
CA MET A 68 1.28 -1.15 -5.88
C MET A 68 0.65 -1.30 -7.26
N VAL A 69 1.40 -1.00 -8.33
CA VAL A 69 0.94 -1.19 -9.72
C VAL A 69 0.63 -2.66 -10.00
N THR A 70 1.50 -3.56 -9.57
CA THR A 70 1.35 -5.00 -9.79
C THR A 70 0.08 -5.54 -9.14
N ILE A 71 -0.15 -5.26 -7.85
CA ILE A 71 -1.36 -5.73 -7.15
C ILE A 71 -2.62 -5.07 -7.69
N ASN A 72 -2.56 -3.79 -8.06
CA ASN A 72 -3.67 -3.09 -8.71
C ASN A 72 -4.03 -3.72 -10.08
N GLY A 73 -3.04 -4.17 -10.84
CA GLY A 73 -3.23 -4.90 -12.08
C GLY A 73 -3.91 -6.25 -11.86
N TRP A 74 -3.40 -7.05 -10.92
CA TRP A 74 -3.99 -8.34 -10.55
C TRP A 74 -5.44 -8.20 -10.08
N ASN A 75 -5.72 -7.24 -9.21
CA ASN A 75 -7.09 -6.98 -8.73
C ASN A 75 -8.05 -6.69 -9.90
N ARG A 76 -7.64 -5.85 -10.86
CA ARG A 76 -8.47 -5.53 -12.04
C ARG A 76 -8.73 -6.75 -12.91
N ILE A 77 -7.72 -7.59 -13.13
CA ILE A 77 -7.86 -8.83 -13.90
C ILE A 77 -8.85 -9.76 -13.19
N SER A 78 -8.60 -10.11 -11.92
CA SER A 78 -9.43 -11.07 -11.18
C SER A 78 -10.88 -10.61 -11.05
N ILE A 79 -11.12 -9.32 -10.76
CA ILE A 79 -12.47 -8.76 -10.68
C ILE A 79 -13.17 -8.82 -12.04
N THR A 80 -12.47 -8.46 -13.13
CA THR A 80 -13.05 -8.43 -14.49
C THR A 80 -13.37 -9.84 -15.00
N THR A 81 -12.47 -10.80 -14.79
CA THR A 81 -12.65 -12.18 -15.25
C THR A 81 -13.51 -13.01 -14.32
N ARG A 82 -13.79 -12.52 -13.11
CA ARG A 82 -14.43 -13.28 -12.01
C ARG A 82 -13.66 -14.55 -11.67
N ALA A 83 -12.34 -14.53 -11.87
CA ALA A 83 -11.47 -15.63 -11.48
C ALA A 83 -11.35 -15.67 -9.95
N ALA A 84 -11.43 -16.88 -9.38
CA ALA A 84 -11.07 -17.09 -7.99
C ALA A 84 -9.55 -16.90 -7.82
N LEU A 85 -9.17 -16.30 -6.69
CA LEU A 85 -7.78 -16.27 -6.25
C LEU A 85 -7.54 -17.60 -5.54
N ASP A 86 -7.10 -18.61 -6.30
CA ASP A 86 -6.76 -19.94 -5.80
C ASP A 86 -5.40 -19.94 -5.07
#